data_AF-A0A5K0Z969-F1
#
_entry.id   AF-A0A5K0Z969-F1
#
_cell.length_a   1.000
_cell.length_b   1.000
_cell.length_c   1.000
_cell.angle_alpha   90.00
_cell.angle_beta   90.00
_cell.angle_gamma   90.00
#
_symmetry.space_group_name_H-M   'P 1'
#
loop_
_entity.id
_entity.type
_entity.pdbx_description
1 polymer ?
#
loop_
_entity_poly.entity_id
_entity_poly.type
_entity_poly.pdbx_seq_one_letter_code
_entity_poly.pdbx_strand_id
1 'polypeptide(L)' 'ADVDGDGTIDYIEFITATMHMNRMDKEDRLFKAFQYFDKDGSG' A
#
# COMPACT_ATOMS: atom_id res chain seq x y z
N ALA A 1 -5.99 6.34 7.02
CA ALA A 1 -6.25 6.62 8.44
C ALA A 1 -5.98 5.33 9.16
N ASP A 2 -5.34 5.40 10.32
CA ASP A 2 -5.20 4.29 11.27
C ASP A 2 -6.62 3.93 11.74
N VAL A 3 -7.13 2.80 11.26
CA VAL A 3 -8.52 2.34 11.41
C VAL A 3 -8.66 1.51 12.67
N ASP A 4 -7.64 0.74 13.02
CA ASP A 4 -7.64 -0.11 14.20
C ASP A 4 -7.08 0.56 15.47
N GLY A 5 -6.40 1.69 15.32
CA GLY A 5 -5.90 2.52 16.41
C GLY A 5 -4.65 1.95 17.07
N ASP A 6 -3.88 1.12 16.36
CA ASP A 6 -2.67 0.50 16.89
C ASP A 6 -1.44 1.44 16.88
N GLY A 7 -1.59 2.64 16.28
CA GLY A 7 -0.56 3.66 16.19
C GLY A 7 0.47 3.42 15.08
N THR A 8 0.26 2.39 14.26
CA THR A 8 0.97 2.11 13.02
C THR A 8 0.00 2.22 11.84
N ILE A 9 0.49 2.06 10.61
CA ILE A 9 -0.38 2.01 9.43
C ILE A 9 -0.05 0.71 8.72
N ASP A 10 -1.01 -0.21 8.74
CA ASP A 10 -0.84 -1.47 8.04
C ASP A 10 -1.05 -1.28 6.52
N TYR A 11 -0.64 -2.30 5.75
CA TYR A 11 -0.76 -2.27 4.30
C TYR A 11 -2.21 -2.11 3.84
N ILE A 12 -3.17 -2.77 4.50
CA ILE A 12 -4.59 -2.73 4.17
C ILE A 12 -5.17 -1.34 4.47
N GLU A 13 -4.77 -0.71 5.56
CA GLU A 13 -5.15 0.63 5.97
C GLU A 13 -4.55 1.69 5.05
N PHE A 14 -3.32 1.50 4.58
CA PHE A 14 -2.70 2.36 3.57
C PHE A 14 -3.44 2.28 2.23
N ILE A 15 -3.78 1.06 1.79
CA ILE A 15 -4.57 0.85 0.58
C ILE A 15 -5.95 1.47 0.74
N THR A 16 -6.61 1.24 1.87
CA THR A 16 -7.96 1.76 2.16
C THR A 16 -7.97 3.29 2.27
N ALA A 17 -6.95 3.88 2.89
CA ALA A 17 -6.77 5.33 2.93
C ALA A 17 -6.59 5.94 1.54
N THR A 18 -6.03 5.18 0.60
CA THR A 18 -5.70 5.62 -0.76
C THR A 18 -6.74 5.16 -1.79
N MET A 19 -7.79 4.44 -1.37
CA MET A 19 -8.89 3.95 -2.21
C MET A 19 -9.85 5.07 -2.59
N HIS A 20 -9.37 6.05 -3.34
CA HIS A 20 -10.18 6.85 -4.27
C HIS A 20 -9.51 6.81 -5.64
N MET A 21 -10.27 6.35 -6.64
CA MET A 21 -9.98 6.31 -8.09
C MET A 21 -9.23 5.08 -8.63
N ASN A 22 -9.97 4.29 -9.42
CA ASN A 22 -9.51 3.32 -10.43
C ASN A 22 -8.59 2.20 -9.93
N ARG A 23 -9.23 1.19 -9.33
CA ARG A 23 -8.64 -0.03 -8.72
C ARG A 23 -7.57 -0.75 -9.56
N MET A 24 -7.63 -0.71 -10.90
CA MET A 24 -6.73 -1.54 -11.72
C MET A 24 -5.37 -0.90 -12.02
N ASP A 25 -5.28 0.43 -12.20
CA ASP A 25 -4.00 1.10 -12.51
C ASP A 25 -3.18 1.43 -11.25
N LYS A 26 -3.83 1.51 -10.08
CA LYS A 26 -3.17 1.83 -8.81
C LYS A 26 -2.43 0.65 -8.19
N GLU A 27 -3.03 -0.54 -8.23
CA GLU A 27 -2.40 -1.76 -7.67
C GLU A 27 -1.08 -2.07 -8.38
N ASP A 28 -1.07 -1.96 -9.71
CA ASP A 28 0.13 -2.22 -10.51
C ASP A 28 1.26 -1.20 -10.25
N ARG A 29 0.90 0.06 -9.99
CA ARG A 29 1.86 1.12 -9.64
C ARG A 29 2.38 0.97 -8.21
N LEU A 30 1.52 0.61 -7.26
CA LEU A 30 1.91 0.40 -5.87
C LEU A 30 2.82 -0.82 -5.73
N PHE A 31 2.49 -1.92 -6.41
CA PHE A 31 3.33 -3.11 -6.46
C PHE A 31 4.69 -2.81 -7.10
N LYS A 32 4.73 -2.06 -8.21
CA LYS A 32 5.98 -1.63 -8.85
C LYS A 32 6.80 -0.68 -7.99
N ALA A 33 6.16 0.25 -7.28
CA ALA A 33 6.85 1.14 -6.35
C ALA A 33 7.43 0.35 -5.18
N PHE A 34 6.67 -0.61 -4.64
CA PHE A 34 7.12 -1.50 -3.57
C PHE A 34 8.31 -2.35 -4.01
N GLN A 35 8.23 -3.04 -5.15
CA GLN A 35 9.36 -3.76 -5.75
C GLN A 35 10.58 -2.89 -6.04
N TYR A 36 10.38 -1.60 -6.36
CA TYR A 36 11.48 -0.69 -6.59
C TYR A 36 12.25 -0.36 -5.30
N PHE A 37 11.56 -0.31 -4.16
CA PHE A 37 12.18 -0.05 -2.86
C PHE A 37 12.65 -1.34 -2.16
N ASP A 38 11.99 -2.48 -2.41
CA ASP A 38 12.38 -3.81 -1.96
C ASP A 38 13.59 -4.33 -2.74
N LYS A 39 14.78 -3.91 -2.30
CA LYS A 39 16.05 -4.29 -2.93
C LYS A 39 16.56 -5.67 -2.51
N ASP A 40 16.08 -6.20 -1.38
CA ASP A 40 16.47 -7.51 -0.88
C ASP A 40 15.47 -8.62 -1.25
N GLY A 41 14.34 -8.26 -1.88
CA GLY A 41 13.34 -9.21 -2.37
C GLY A 41 12.60 -9.88 -1.22
N SER A 42 12.49 -9.17 -0.09
CA SER A 42 11.90 -9.70 1.12
C SER A 42 10.37 -9.77 1.05
N GLY A 43 9.75 -9.06 0.10
CA GLY A 43 8.36 -9.24 -0.34
C GLY A 43 7.33 -9.26 0.78
#